data_AF-A0A4R3ML53-F1
#
_entry.id   AF-A0A4R3ML53-F1
#
_cell.length_a   1.000
_cell.length_b   1.000
_cell.length_c   1.000
_cell.angle_alpha   90.00
_cell.angle_beta   90.00
_cell.angle_gamma   90.00
#
_symmetry.space_group_name_H-M   'P 1'
#
loop_
_entity.id
_entity.type
_entity.pdbx_description
1 polymer ?
#
loop_
_entity_poly.entity_id
_entity_poly.type
_entity_poly.pdbx_seq_one_letter_code
_entity_poly.pdbx_strand_id
1 'polypeptide(L)' 'MNKFFTQKYCDRCGGSLDKGRIMSMFNTECICMECSRKEKQDKDYKKAVEAEHNEVKKGNYNYKGIRD' A
#
# COMPACT_ATOMS: atom_id res chain seq x y z
N MET A 1 5.56 -18.42 4.23
CA MET A 1 6.12 -17.13 4.70
C MET A 1 5.52 -16.05 3.82
N ASN A 2 4.87 -15.02 4.38
CA ASN A 2 4.17 -14.01 3.58
C ASN A 2 5.20 -13.13 2.84
N LYS A 3 5.04 -12.92 1.52
CA LYS A 3 6.00 -12.20 0.64
C LYS A 3 6.42 -10.86 1.26
N PHE A 4 5.48 -10.19 1.92
CA PHE A 4 5.71 -8.93 2.62
C PHE A 4 6.84 -8.96 3.66
N PHE A 5 7.09 -10.08 4.35
CA PHE A 5 8.16 -10.16 5.37
C PHE A 5 9.52 -10.59 4.79
N THR A 6 9.54 -11.18 3.60
CA THR A 6 10.77 -11.67 2.95
C THR A 6 11.25 -10.77 1.82
N GLN A 7 10.39 -9.87 1.34
CA GLN A 7 10.68 -8.97 0.23
C GLN A 7 11.71 -7.90 0.65
N LYS A 8 12.77 -7.80 -0.14
CA LYS A 8 13.89 -6.86 0.09
C LYS A 8 13.79 -5.59 -0.76
N TYR A 9 13.00 -5.62 -1.84
CA TYR A 9 12.94 -4.56 -2.84
C TYR A 9 11.49 -4.10 -3.06
N CYS A 10 11.29 -2.81 -3.26
CA CYS A 10 10.01 -2.19 -3.55
C CYS A 10 9.44 -2.70 -4.89
N ASP A 11 8.17 -3.10 -4.92
CA ASP A 11 7.53 -3.60 -6.14
C ASP A 11 7.45 -2.53 -7.25
N ARG A 12 7.46 -1.23 -6.90
CA ARG A 12 7.36 -0.13 -7.88
C ARG A 12 8.68 0.42 -8.39
N CYS A 13 9.60 0.72 -7.49
CA CYS A 13 10.85 1.38 -7.85
C CYS A 13 12.07 0.46 -7.79
N GLY A 14 11.93 -0.78 -7.29
CA GLY A 14 13.04 -1.69 -7.06
C GLY A 14 14.00 -1.28 -5.93
N GLY A 15 13.75 -0.15 -5.25
CA GLY A 15 14.59 0.33 -4.15
C GLY A 15 14.55 -0.58 -2.91
N SER A 16 15.59 -0.54 -2.07
CA SER A 16 15.64 -1.33 -0.83
C SER A 16 14.50 -0.98 0.14
N LEU A 17 13.92 -2.00 0.76
CA LEU A 17 12.89 -1.93 1.80
C LEU A 17 13.46 -1.92 3.23
N ASP A 18 14.79 -1.93 3.39
CA ASP A 18 15.44 -2.04 4.70
C ASP A 18 15.15 -0.83 5.60
N LYS A 19 14.94 0.35 5.00
CA LYS A 19 14.60 1.60 5.70
C LYS A 19 13.11 1.73 6.06
N GLY A 20 12.30 0.72 5.74
CA GLY A 20 10.87 0.72 5.98
C GLY A 20 10.09 0.36 4.72
N ARG A 21 9.03 -0.42 4.94
CA ARG A 21 8.11 -0.88 3.93
C ARG A 21 6.69 -0.74 4.42
N ILE A 22 5.79 -0.50 3.48
CA ILE A 22 4.36 -0.40 3.73
C ILE A 22 3.63 -1.04 2.54
N MET A 23 2.40 -1.48 2.78
CA MET A 23 1.51 -1.86 1.68
C MET A 23 0.97 -0.60 1.02
N SER A 24 0.80 -0.62 -0.30
CA SER A 24 0.17 0.48 -1.02
C SER A 24 -1.23 0.76 -0.45
N MET A 25 -1.63 2.04 -0.46
CA MET A 25 -3.02 2.41 -0.14
C MET A 25 -3.98 2.07 -1.29
N PHE A 26 -3.45 1.87 -2.50
CA PHE A 26 -4.24 1.64 -3.70
C PHE A 26 -4.41 0.17 -4.05
N ASN A 27 -3.44 -0.67 -3.70
CA ASN A 27 -3.41 -2.11 -4.01
C ASN A 27 -2.63 -2.90 -2.94
N THR A 28 -2.34 -4.18 -3.19
CA THR A 28 -1.59 -5.03 -2.25
C THR A 28 -0.06 -5.04 -2.45
N GLU A 29 0.50 -4.08 -3.22
CA GLU A 29 1.94 -4.01 -3.47
C GLU A 29 2.73 -3.62 -2.22
N CYS A 30 3.93 -4.19 -2.05
CA CYS A 30 4.85 -3.81 -0.99
C CYS A 30 5.80 -2.73 -1.51
N ILE A 31 5.66 -1.53 -0.95
CA ILE A 31 6.35 -0.33 -1.43
C ILE A 31 7.24 0.28 -0.36
N CYS A 32 8.27 1.00 -0.79
CA CYS A 32 9.11 1.77 0.12
C CYS A 32 8.39 3.04 0.60
N MET A 33 8.91 3.64 1.68
CA MET A 33 8.36 4.87 2.25
C MET A 33 8.35 6.05 1.26
N GLU A 34 9.26 6.09 0.29
CA GLU A 34 9.27 7.12 -0.75
C GLU A 34 8.11 6.97 -1.74
N CYS A 35 7.85 5.74 -2.20
CA CYS A 35 6.69 5.44 -3.05
C CYS A 35 5.39 5.77 -2.33
N SER A 36 5.27 5.45 -1.03
CA SER A 36 4.10 5.82 -0.23
C SER A 36 3.92 7.34 -0.11
N ARG A 37 5.00 8.12 -0.01
CA ARG A 37 4.91 9.59 -0.04
C ARG A 37 4.42 10.14 -1.38
N LYS A 38 4.76 9.47 -2.49
CA LYS A 38 4.25 9.83 -3.82
C LYS A 38 2.77 9.49 -3.93
N GLU A 39 2.34 8.34 -3.39
CA GLU A 39 0.92 7.97 -3.31
C GLU A 39 0.10 9.01 -2.57
N LYS A 40 0.59 9.53 -1.44
CA LYS A 40 -0.10 10.57 -0.67
C LYS A 40 -0.36 11.87 -1.45
N GLN A 41 0.37 12.10 -2.54
CA GLN A 41 0.18 13.25 -3.43
C GLN A 41 -0.75 12.94 -4.61
N ASP A 42 -1.14 11.68 -4.80
CA ASP A 42 -2.10 11.30 -5.84
C ASP A 42 -3.49 11.86 -5.51
N LYS A 43 -4.16 12.40 -6.53
CA LYS A 43 -5.50 12.98 -6.44
C LYS A 43 -6.54 12.01 -5.85
N ASP A 44 -6.37 10.71 -6.07
CA ASP A 44 -7.30 9.68 -5.60
C ASP A 44 -6.87 9.07 -4.27
N TYR A 45 -5.78 9.53 -3.65
CA TYR A 45 -5.33 8.98 -2.35
C TYR A 45 -6.41 9.07 -1.28
N LYS A 46 -7.12 10.20 -1.21
CA LYS A 46 -8.25 10.36 -0.28
C LYS A 46 -9.36 9.34 -0.54
N LYS A 47 -9.67 9.05 -1.80
CA LYS A 47 -10.67 8.04 -2.17
C LYS A 47 -10.24 6.65 -1.73
N ALA A 48 -8.95 6.33 -1.87
CA ALA A 48 -8.40 5.04 -1.44
C ALA A 48 -8.53 4.86 0.08
N VAL A 49 -8.17 5.90 0.85
CA VAL A 49 -8.33 5.91 2.32
C VAL A 49 -9.80 5.78 2.73
N GLU A 50 -10.70 6.50 2.08
CA GLU A 50 -12.14 6.41 2.35
C GLU A 50 -12.71 5.02 2.02
N ALA A 51 -12.29 4.42 0.91
CA ALA A 51 -12.69 3.07 0.52
C ALA A 51 -12.21 2.03 1.55
N GLU A 52 -10.93 2.07 1.94
CA GLU A 52 -10.39 1.19 2.99
C GLU A 52 -11.16 1.36 4.30
N HIS A 53 -11.37 2.60 4.75
CA HIS A 53 -12.07 2.88 6.00
C HIS A 53 -13.54 2.41 5.98
N ASN A 54 -14.21 2.51 4.82
CA ASN A 54 -15.57 2.00 4.65
C ASN A 54 -15.62 0.47 4.69
N GLU A 55 -14.63 -0.21 4.13
CA GLU A 55 -14.53 -1.67 4.19
C GLU A 55 -14.20 -2.15 5.61
N VAL A 56 -13.29 -1.47 6.30
CA VAL A 56 -12.97 -1.73 7.72
C VAL A 56 -14.23 -1.58 8.59
N LYS A 57 -15.05 -0.55 8.35
CA LYS A 57 -16.34 -0.36 9.05
C LYS A 57 -17.33 -1.51 8.81
N LYS A 58 -17.29 -2.15 7.63
CA LYS A 58 -18.09 -3.34 7.33
C LYS A 58 -17.50 -4.63 7.92
N GLY A 59 -16.32 -4.56 8.56
CA GLY A 59 -15.58 -5.70 9.08
C GLY A 59 -14.66 -6.37 8.05
N ASN A 60 -14.45 -5.75 6.88
CA ASN A 60 -13.54 -6.24 5.86
C ASN A 60 -12.15 -5.62 6.00
N TYR A 61 -11.27 -6.32 6.71
CA TYR A 61 -9.87 -5.92 6.91
C TYR A 61 -8.92 -6.40 5.81
N ASN A 62 -9.43 -7.12 4.80
CA ASN A 62 -8.66 -7.67 3.68
C ASN A 62 -9.00 -6.97 2.36
N TYR A 63 -9.38 -5.69 2.44
CA TYR A 63 -9.67 -4.91 1.24
C TYR A 63 -8.41 -4.78 0.37
N LYS A 64 -8.56 -5.11 -0.92
CA LYS A 64 -7.43 -5.12 -1.86
C LYS A 64 -7.02 -3.73 -2.34
N GLY A 65 -7.82 -2.70 -2.06
CA GLY A 65 -7.61 -1.35 -2.55
C GLY A 65 -8.51 -1.01 -3.74
N ILE A 66 -8.33 0.20 -4.27
CA ILE A 66 -9.17 0.78 -5.35
C ILE A 66 -8.54 0.64 -6.74
N ARG A 67 -7.31 0.14 -6.85
CA ARG A 67 -6.59 -0.10 -8.10
C ARG A 67 -6.03 -1.53 -8.06
N ASP A 68 -5.90 -2.17 -9.22
CA ASP A 68 -5.18 -3.45 -9.36
C ASP A 68 -3.75 -3.16 -9.84
#